data_AF-A0A9Q3V7I5-F1
#
_entry.id   AF-A0A9Q3V7I5-F1
#
_cell.length_a   1.000
_cell.length_b   1.000
_cell.length_c   1.000
_cell.angle_alpha   90.00
_cell.angle_beta   90.00
_cell.angle_gamma   90.00
#
_symmetry.space_group_name_H-M   'P 1'
#
loop_
_entity.id
_entity.type
_entity.pdbx_description
1 polymer ?
#
loop_
_entity_poly.entity_id
_entity_poly.type
_entity_poly.pdbx_seq_one_letter_code
_entity_poly.pdbx_strand_id
1 'polypeptide(L)'
;MHISFTKHDPRISTSSKGILEYLDKENIGRESELEDFQENENLEISFDDEQFGNQNLFFTNAENGEEKFFTKDVASDKIDGNLSNRSKENESKFFMLNISPGKDEIEHLNEVVNLELKSKGIGETETEILNQTEEGKKYLELIKNDLMHQSLREYTRDVMKNYAENFDRNVYTNPEKLPTQKEEKEINQFAKNELKNQGISPEDSRYAEKYQELREEKATELGKDLSVRKMNENDLVWFAKVEEKRTYKGNDNWVIANRKIQKRISELGYSTREDAKKEIEDLKKSLFKDRVTGKVIREGMQKGGQQYHVHVIVSRYDNCPNKRHRKSISPLSNHRSGTVANKNIAVGFNRDEFFKKSEQSFDQKFQFQRTRSYEKFNQQKKERRASLSINAKKTKAKLKSVGKSVAGNMAAPVKQEVLKNSGIQELSKLNLMNGVSRELGFRIPLSIPKSPMQMVYKITRSAVGKILDVGKGY
;
A
#
# COMPACT_ATOMS: atom_id res chain seq x y z
N MET A 1 3.76 -1.84 -9.33
CA MET A 1 3.27 -1.50 -7.99
C MET A 1 4.21 -2.11 -6.97
N HIS A 2 4.64 -1.37 -5.95
CA HIS A 2 5.40 -1.94 -4.85
C HIS A 2 4.53 -2.04 -3.60
N ILE A 3 4.37 -3.25 -3.06
CA ILE A 3 3.61 -3.51 -1.84
C ILE A 3 4.50 -4.27 -0.85
N SER A 4 4.51 -3.84 0.42
CA SER A 4 5.31 -4.49 1.46
C SER A 4 4.55 -4.64 2.78
N PHE A 5 4.80 -5.75 3.47
CA PHE A 5 4.23 -6.05 4.79
C PHE A 5 5.26 -5.84 5.89
N THR A 6 4.84 -5.17 6.97
CA THR A 6 5.59 -5.06 8.22
C THR A 6 4.71 -5.57 9.36
N LYS A 7 5.28 -6.39 10.25
CA LYS A 7 4.55 -6.84 11.45
C LYS A 7 4.79 -5.90 12.62
N HIS A 8 3.77 -5.72 13.43
CA HIS A 8 3.90 -5.14 14.77
C HIS A 8 4.89 -5.94 15.63
N ASP A 9 5.75 -5.26 16.39
CA ASP A 9 6.58 -5.89 17.42
C ASP A 9 5.97 -5.64 18.82
N PRO A 10 5.34 -6.66 19.44
CA PRO A 10 4.68 -6.52 20.74
C PRO A 10 5.63 -6.18 21.89
N ARG A 11 6.95 -6.28 21.68
CA ARG A 11 7.96 -5.91 22.68
C ARG A 11 8.25 -4.40 22.70
N ILE A 12 7.93 -3.71 21.60
CA ILE A 12 8.16 -2.27 21.45
C ILE A 12 6.91 -1.49 21.88
N SER A 13 5.73 -1.92 21.45
CA SER A 13 4.44 -1.36 21.83
C SER A 13 3.42 -2.49 21.91
N THR A 14 2.35 -2.31 22.68
CA THR A 14 1.19 -3.20 22.67
C THR A 14 0.01 -2.62 21.87
N SER A 15 0.11 -1.35 21.49
CA SER A 15 -0.95 -0.55 20.87
C SER A 15 -0.52 -0.01 19.50
N SER A 16 -1.49 0.17 18.61
CA SER A 16 -1.34 0.83 17.32
C SER A 16 -1.25 2.36 17.40
N LYS A 17 -1.57 2.96 18.55
CA LYS A 17 -1.64 4.42 18.75
C LYS A 17 -0.39 5.16 18.29
N GLY A 18 0.80 4.69 18.68
CA GLY A 18 2.06 5.36 18.33
C GLY A 18 2.34 5.38 16.82
N ILE A 19 1.93 4.33 16.08
CA ILE A 19 2.08 4.29 14.62
C ILE A 19 1.02 5.17 13.97
N LEU A 20 -0.23 5.11 14.42
CA LEU A 20 -1.29 5.97 13.91
C LEU A 20 -0.99 7.45 14.15
N GLU A 21 -0.45 7.82 15.31
CA GLU A 21 -0.01 9.18 15.61
C GLU A 21 1.16 9.64 14.73
N TYR A 22 2.10 8.75 14.41
CA TYR A 22 3.19 9.04 13.48
C TYR A 22 2.65 9.35 12.08
N LEU A 23 1.77 8.50 11.55
CA LEU A 23 1.10 8.72 10.26
C LEU A 23 0.24 9.99 10.30
N ASP A 24 -0.30 10.33 11.47
CA ASP A 24 -1.11 11.52 11.63
C ASP A 24 -0.31 12.80 11.43
N LYS A 25 0.85 12.88 12.11
CA LYS A 25 1.76 14.03 12.08
C LYS A 25 2.31 14.35 10.70
N GLU A 26 2.52 13.36 9.83
CA GLU A 26 3.10 13.59 8.51
C GLU A 26 2.18 14.46 7.60
N ASN A 27 0.87 14.52 7.87
CA ASN A 27 -0.07 15.31 7.09
C ASN A 27 -0.47 16.67 7.72
N ILE A 28 -0.14 16.92 8.99
CA ILE A 28 -0.50 18.19 9.70
C ILE A 28 0.04 19.43 8.97
N GLY A 29 1.19 19.33 8.30
CA GLY A 29 1.75 20.47 7.55
C GLY A 29 0.85 21.00 6.43
N ARG A 30 -0.11 20.21 5.93
CA ARG A 30 -1.06 20.62 4.89
C ARG A 30 -2.20 21.49 5.45
N GLU A 31 -2.62 21.24 6.70
CA GLU A 31 -3.66 22.06 7.38
C GLU A 31 -3.17 23.50 7.54
N SER A 32 -1.96 23.68 8.08
CA SER A 32 -1.38 25.01 8.25
C SER A 32 -1.20 25.75 6.91
N GLU A 33 -0.76 25.06 5.85
CA GLU A 33 -0.63 25.67 4.51
C GLU A 33 -1.99 26.11 3.91
N LEU A 34 -3.10 25.52 4.35
CA LEU A 34 -4.48 25.83 3.92
C LEU A 34 -5.13 26.89 4.81
N GLU A 35 -4.97 26.81 6.12
CA GLU A 35 -5.40 27.82 7.09
C GLU A 35 -4.75 29.17 6.76
N ASP A 36 -3.43 29.18 6.49
CA ASP A 36 -2.70 30.37 6.04
C ASP A 36 -3.26 30.93 4.72
N PHE A 37 -3.82 30.08 3.84
CA PHE A 37 -4.45 30.53 2.61
C PHE A 37 -5.82 31.19 2.86
N GLN A 38 -6.59 30.66 3.83
CA GLN A 38 -7.90 31.19 4.21
C GLN A 38 -7.80 32.56 4.91
N GLU A 39 -6.88 32.70 5.86
CA GLU A 39 -6.71 33.93 6.65
C GLU A 39 -6.28 35.12 5.78
N ASN A 40 -5.49 34.89 4.74
CA ASN A 40 -4.97 35.95 3.89
C ASN A 40 -6.01 36.57 2.92
N GLU A 41 -7.15 35.92 2.65
CA GLU A 41 -8.08 36.37 1.59
C GLU A 41 -9.44 36.94 2.06
N ASN A 42 -9.74 36.99 3.36
CA ASN A 42 -11.06 37.49 3.85
C ASN A 42 -12.26 36.85 3.11
N LEU A 43 -12.11 35.58 2.71
CA LEU A 43 -13.15 34.82 2.02
C LEU A 43 -14.15 34.31 3.05
N GLU A 44 -15.34 34.91 3.12
CA GLU A 44 -16.54 34.27 3.70
C GLU A 44 -16.94 33.09 2.80
N ILE A 45 -16.18 32.01 2.88
CA ILE A 45 -16.64 30.69 2.47
C ILE A 45 -17.29 30.13 3.72
N SER A 46 -18.62 30.01 3.73
CA SER A 46 -19.29 29.13 4.68
C SER A 46 -18.83 27.71 4.33
N PHE A 47 -17.75 27.27 4.97
CA PHE A 47 -17.25 25.93 4.83
C PHE A 47 -18.28 24.98 5.45
N ASP A 48 -18.99 24.21 4.62
CA ASP A 48 -19.41 22.87 5.03
C ASP A 48 -18.11 22.03 5.09
N ASP A 49 -17.42 22.17 6.21
CA ASP A 49 -16.02 21.82 6.51
C ASP A 49 -15.75 20.31 6.70
N GLU A 50 -16.60 19.42 6.17
CA GLU A 50 -16.41 17.99 6.38
C GLU A 50 -15.43 17.36 5.37
N GLN A 51 -15.41 17.77 4.10
CA GLN A 51 -14.66 17.05 3.06
C GLN A 51 -13.13 17.28 3.06
N PHE A 52 -12.66 18.44 3.51
CA PHE A 52 -11.22 18.75 3.55
C PHE A 52 -10.55 18.21 4.81
N GLY A 53 -11.20 18.33 5.99
CA GLY A 53 -10.75 17.68 7.21
C GLY A 53 -10.65 16.16 7.07
N ASN A 54 -11.56 15.55 6.29
CA ASN A 54 -11.56 14.12 5.98
C ASN A 54 -10.29 13.61 5.28
N GLN A 55 -9.55 14.45 4.55
CA GLN A 55 -8.34 14.01 3.83
C GLN A 55 -7.18 13.65 4.77
N ASN A 56 -7.18 14.24 5.97
CA ASN A 56 -6.21 13.94 7.02
C ASN A 56 -6.68 12.83 7.95
N LEU A 57 -7.91 12.36 7.79
CA LEU A 57 -8.44 11.26 8.55
C LEU A 57 -8.11 9.91 7.91
N PHE A 58 -8.17 8.88 8.73
CA PHE A 58 -7.99 7.52 8.27
C PHE A 58 -9.26 7.04 7.55
N PHE A 59 -9.10 6.34 6.44
CA PHE A 59 -10.20 5.73 5.71
C PHE A 59 -10.19 4.20 5.82
N THR A 60 -11.32 3.58 5.49
CA THR A 60 -11.50 2.12 5.43
C THR A 60 -12.42 1.72 4.26
N ASN A 61 -13.01 0.54 4.32
CA ASN A 61 -14.10 0.15 3.41
C ASN A 61 -15.22 1.21 3.41
N ALA A 62 -15.84 1.39 2.25
CA ALA A 62 -17.05 2.18 2.13
C ALA A 62 -18.23 1.40 2.73
N GLU A 63 -19.12 2.09 3.44
CA GLU A 63 -20.37 1.51 3.95
C GLU A 63 -21.52 2.08 3.14
N ASN A 64 -22.35 1.22 2.54
CA ASN A 64 -23.46 1.62 1.66
C ASN A 64 -23.06 2.54 0.49
N GLY A 65 -21.82 2.45 0.04
CA GLY A 65 -21.28 3.30 -1.03
C GLY A 65 -20.71 4.64 -0.57
N GLU A 66 -20.79 4.95 0.72
CA GLU A 66 -20.26 6.19 1.29
C GLU A 66 -18.89 5.97 1.94
N GLU A 67 -17.95 6.89 1.67
CA GLU A 67 -16.64 6.88 2.32
C GLU A 67 -16.78 7.28 3.80
N LYS A 68 -16.10 6.54 4.68
CA LYS A 68 -16.01 6.88 6.10
C LYS A 68 -14.58 7.25 6.48
N PHE A 69 -14.48 8.27 7.31
CA PHE A 69 -13.24 8.84 7.80
C PHE A 69 -13.19 8.77 9.33
N PHE A 70 -12.00 8.53 9.88
CA PHE A 70 -11.79 8.26 11.29
C PHE A 70 -10.58 9.02 11.82
N THR A 71 -10.71 9.56 13.03
CA THR A 71 -9.55 10.11 13.75
C THR A 71 -8.58 9.00 14.15
N LYS A 72 -7.33 9.37 14.43
CA LYS A 72 -6.31 8.42 14.90
C LYS A 72 -6.77 7.63 16.13
N ASP A 73 -7.51 8.27 17.05
CA ASP A 73 -7.93 7.64 18.31
C ASP A 73 -9.00 6.58 18.05
N VAL A 74 -10.01 6.89 17.21
CA VAL A 74 -11.04 5.93 16.83
C VAL A 74 -10.45 4.76 16.03
N ALA A 75 -9.52 5.03 15.12
CA ALA A 75 -8.82 3.98 14.37
C ALA A 75 -8.00 3.07 15.30
N SER A 76 -7.29 3.66 16.27
CA SER A 76 -6.48 2.91 17.24
C SER A 76 -7.34 2.02 18.11
N ASP A 77 -8.44 2.56 18.65
CA ASP A 77 -9.34 1.83 19.53
C ASP A 77 -9.97 0.63 18.80
N LYS A 78 -10.36 0.82 17.54
CA LYS A 78 -10.91 -0.27 16.71
C LYS A 78 -9.88 -1.36 16.41
N ILE A 79 -8.64 -1.00 16.10
CA ILE A 79 -7.57 -1.99 15.85
C ILE A 79 -7.20 -2.74 17.12
N ASP A 80 -6.95 -2.00 18.21
CA ASP A 80 -6.46 -2.55 19.48
C ASP A 80 -7.56 -3.35 20.21
N GLY A 81 -8.83 -2.96 20.05
CA GLY A 81 -9.99 -3.70 20.55
C GLY A 81 -10.29 -5.00 19.80
N ASN A 82 -9.74 -5.17 18.59
CA ASN A 82 -9.99 -6.35 17.77
C ASN A 82 -9.07 -7.54 18.09
N LEU A 83 -9.17 -8.06 19.32
CA LEU A 83 -8.41 -9.23 19.79
C LEU A 83 -9.29 -10.48 19.92
N SER A 84 -8.73 -11.66 19.64
CA SER A 84 -9.36 -12.95 20.00
C SER A 84 -9.12 -13.30 21.47
N ASN A 85 -9.99 -14.11 22.06
CA ASN A 85 -9.75 -14.71 23.39
C ASN A 85 -8.49 -15.60 23.42
N ARG A 86 -7.99 -16.03 22.26
CA ARG A 86 -6.76 -16.83 22.12
C ARG A 86 -5.52 -15.98 21.84
N SER A 87 -5.66 -14.66 21.87
CA SER A 87 -4.60 -13.71 21.58
C SER A 87 -3.46 -13.83 22.60
N LYS A 88 -2.23 -13.99 22.11
CA LYS A 88 -1.02 -14.14 22.96
C LYS A 88 -0.26 -12.83 23.06
N GLU A 89 0.20 -12.43 24.24
CA GLU A 89 0.94 -11.17 24.44
C GLU A 89 2.11 -11.00 23.47
N ASN A 90 2.92 -12.04 23.30
CA ASN A 90 4.13 -12.02 22.46
C ASN A 90 3.88 -12.13 20.95
N GLU A 91 2.64 -12.02 20.48
CA GLU A 91 2.33 -12.04 19.05
C GLU A 91 1.97 -10.65 18.52
N SER A 92 2.33 -10.37 17.26
CA SER A 92 1.93 -9.15 16.56
C SER A 92 0.41 -8.99 16.58
N LYS A 93 -0.12 -7.83 16.94
CA LYS A 93 -1.58 -7.58 17.05
C LYS A 93 -2.21 -7.01 15.78
N PHE A 94 -1.37 -6.41 14.95
CA PHE A 94 -1.73 -5.87 13.65
C PHE A 94 -0.52 -5.97 12.70
N PHE A 95 -0.78 -5.68 11.43
CA PHE A 95 0.21 -5.63 10.37
C PHE A 95 0.08 -4.30 9.65
N MET A 96 1.21 -3.77 9.18
CA MET A 96 1.23 -2.64 8.27
C MET A 96 1.45 -3.14 6.84
N LEU A 97 0.69 -2.58 5.93
CA LEU A 97 0.78 -2.79 4.50
C LEU A 97 1.06 -1.45 3.85
N ASN A 98 2.23 -1.32 3.21
CA ASN A 98 2.60 -0.10 2.50
C ASN A 98 2.37 -0.33 1.01
N ILE A 99 1.51 0.48 0.40
CA ILE A 99 1.21 0.47 -1.03
C ILE A 99 1.92 1.67 -1.65
N SER A 100 2.78 1.43 -2.63
CA SER A 100 3.60 2.47 -3.25
C SER A 100 3.59 2.31 -4.76
N PRO A 101 2.79 3.12 -5.46
CA PRO A 101 2.86 3.25 -6.91
C PRO A 101 4.29 3.58 -7.35
N GLY A 102 4.73 2.97 -8.45
CA GLY A 102 5.98 3.29 -9.12
C GLY A 102 5.87 4.56 -9.96
N LYS A 103 6.99 5.03 -10.50
CA LYS A 103 7.04 6.26 -11.31
C LYS A 103 6.02 6.23 -12.46
N ASP A 104 6.04 5.17 -13.27
CA ASP A 104 5.16 5.02 -14.44
C ASP A 104 3.67 4.95 -14.03
N GLU A 105 3.38 4.40 -12.85
CA GLU A 105 2.01 4.31 -12.31
C GLU A 105 1.52 5.67 -11.80
N ILE A 106 2.40 6.45 -11.16
CA ILE A 106 2.09 7.81 -10.73
C ILE A 106 1.86 8.71 -11.94
N GLU A 107 2.71 8.62 -12.96
CA GLU A 107 2.56 9.37 -14.22
C GLU A 107 1.19 9.08 -14.87
N HIS A 108 0.84 7.79 -14.97
CA HIS A 108 -0.47 7.37 -15.46
C HIS A 108 -1.64 7.87 -14.60
N LEU A 109 -1.53 7.84 -13.27
CA LEU A 109 -2.56 8.39 -12.39
C LEU A 109 -2.74 9.91 -12.60
N ASN A 110 -1.66 10.66 -12.84
CA ASN A 110 -1.79 12.09 -13.17
C ASN A 110 -2.56 12.29 -14.49
N GLU A 111 -2.38 11.43 -15.49
CA GLU A 111 -3.17 11.46 -16.72
C GLU A 111 -4.65 11.20 -16.46
N VAL A 112 -4.97 10.18 -15.64
CA VAL A 112 -6.34 9.89 -15.21
C VAL A 112 -6.96 11.09 -14.50
N VAL A 113 -6.23 11.72 -13.58
CA VAL A 113 -6.66 12.93 -12.86
C VAL A 113 -6.92 14.09 -13.83
N ASN A 114 -6.04 14.33 -14.79
CA ASN A 114 -6.23 15.38 -15.79
C ASN A 114 -7.44 15.12 -16.70
N LEU A 115 -7.69 13.86 -17.07
CA LEU A 115 -8.87 13.47 -17.85
C LEU A 115 -10.18 13.69 -17.08
N GLU A 116 -10.14 13.50 -15.76
CA GLU A 116 -11.28 13.79 -14.91
C GLU A 116 -11.54 15.28 -14.79
N LEU A 117 -10.51 16.08 -14.51
CA LEU A 117 -10.61 17.54 -14.48
C LEU A 117 -11.26 18.08 -15.76
N LYS A 118 -10.79 17.60 -16.92
CA LYS A 118 -11.36 17.96 -18.22
C LYS A 118 -12.84 17.60 -18.34
N SER A 119 -13.23 16.43 -17.84
CA SER A 119 -14.63 15.98 -17.86
C SER A 119 -15.56 16.82 -16.98
N LYS A 120 -14.99 17.49 -15.96
CA LYS A 120 -15.70 18.35 -15.02
C LYS A 120 -15.63 19.84 -15.41
N GLY A 121 -15.12 20.14 -16.60
CA GLY A 121 -15.05 21.51 -17.13
C GLY A 121 -13.77 22.28 -16.79
N ILE A 122 -12.77 21.62 -16.20
CA ILE A 122 -11.42 22.20 -16.01
C ILE A 122 -10.51 21.63 -17.11
N GLY A 123 -10.60 22.21 -18.30
CA GLY A 123 -9.83 21.83 -19.47
C GLY A 123 -8.50 22.58 -19.57
N GLU A 124 -7.96 22.63 -20.78
CA GLU A 124 -6.68 23.31 -21.09
C GLU A 124 -6.78 24.82 -20.82
N THR A 125 -7.88 25.45 -21.26
CA THR A 125 -8.15 26.88 -21.08
C THR A 125 -8.24 27.28 -19.61
N GLU A 126 -9.02 26.56 -18.80
CA GLU A 126 -9.18 26.86 -17.37
C GLU A 126 -7.87 26.61 -16.62
N THR A 127 -7.14 25.55 -16.99
CA THR A 127 -5.82 25.25 -16.45
C THR A 127 -4.82 26.37 -16.74
N GLU A 128 -4.80 26.91 -17.96
CA GLU A 128 -3.95 28.03 -18.32
C GLU A 128 -4.29 29.29 -17.51
N ILE A 129 -5.58 29.62 -17.36
CA ILE A 129 -6.03 30.76 -16.56
C ILE A 129 -5.59 30.59 -15.10
N LEU A 130 -5.80 29.41 -14.51
CA LEU A 130 -5.38 29.13 -13.14
C LEU A 130 -3.85 29.23 -12.98
N ASN A 131 -3.08 28.84 -13.99
CA ASN A 131 -1.63 28.94 -13.95
C ASN A 131 -1.09 30.38 -14.10
N GLN A 132 -1.93 31.37 -14.38
CA GLN A 132 -1.49 32.78 -14.49
C GLN A 132 -1.24 33.44 -13.14
N THR A 133 -1.88 32.96 -12.07
CA THR A 133 -1.67 33.50 -10.72
C THR A 133 -1.11 32.42 -9.78
N GLU A 134 -0.39 32.82 -8.74
CA GLU A 134 0.15 31.86 -7.77
C GLU A 134 -0.98 31.18 -6.98
N GLU A 135 -2.07 31.89 -6.70
CA GLU A 135 -3.24 31.32 -6.02
C GLU A 135 -3.93 30.27 -6.90
N GLY A 136 -4.12 30.56 -8.19
CA GLY A 136 -4.73 29.62 -9.14
C GLY A 136 -3.88 28.36 -9.34
N LYS A 137 -2.54 28.48 -9.33
CA LYS A 137 -1.61 27.33 -9.36
C LYS A 137 -1.77 26.45 -8.12
N LYS A 138 -1.72 27.07 -6.93
CA LYS A 138 -1.87 26.36 -5.63
C LYS A 138 -3.21 25.63 -5.58
N TYR A 139 -4.25 26.29 -6.06
CA TYR A 139 -5.59 25.73 -6.16
C TYR A 139 -5.68 24.52 -7.10
N LEU A 140 -5.10 24.62 -8.30
CA LEU A 140 -5.08 23.50 -9.25
C LEU A 140 -4.31 22.31 -8.68
N GLU A 141 -3.22 22.56 -7.96
CA GLU A 141 -2.45 21.53 -7.26
C GLU A 141 -3.28 20.83 -6.18
N LEU A 142 -4.05 21.59 -5.38
CA LEU A 142 -4.95 21.02 -4.36
C LEU A 142 -5.96 20.05 -4.97
N ILE A 143 -6.68 20.44 -6.02
CA ILE A 143 -7.67 19.53 -6.65
C ILE A 143 -6.98 18.28 -7.22
N LYS A 144 -5.84 18.45 -7.90
CA LYS A 144 -5.10 17.32 -8.46
C LYS A 144 -4.69 16.35 -7.36
N ASN A 145 -4.22 16.87 -6.24
CA ASN A 145 -3.86 16.07 -5.08
C ASN A 145 -5.10 15.35 -4.52
N ASP A 146 -6.24 16.02 -4.39
CA ASP A 146 -7.47 15.39 -3.88
C ASP A 146 -7.97 14.23 -4.75
N LEU A 147 -7.95 14.42 -6.08
CA LEU A 147 -8.31 13.38 -7.04
C LEU A 147 -7.31 12.22 -7.03
N MET A 148 -6.02 12.51 -6.84
CA MET A 148 -4.98 11.49 -6.65
C MET A 148 -5.21 10.69 -5.36
N HIS A 149 -5.53 11.37 -4.25
CA HIS A 149 -5.88 10.74 -2.99
C HIS A 149 -7.11 9.83 -3.13
N GLN A 150 -8.18 10.31 -3.76
CA GLN A 150 -9.36 9.50 -4.02
C GLN A 150 -9.02 8.24 -4.84
N SER A 151 -8.25 8.40 -5.92
CA SER A 151 -7.79 7.28 -6.75
C SER A 151 -7.04 6.23 -5.92
N LEU A 152 -6.16 6.68 -5.02
CA LEU A 152 -5.40 5.79 -4.13
C LEU A 152 -6.25 5.14 -3.05
N ARG A 153 -7.25 5.84 -2.49
CA ARG A 153 -8.20 5.25 -1.53
C ARG A 153 -8.98 4.12 -2.17
N GLU A 154 -9.53 4.36 -3.34
CA GLU A 154 -10.30 3.36 -4.07
C GLU A 154 -9.45 2.18 -4.51
N TYR A 155 -8.23 2.41 -4.98
CA TYR A 155 -7.31 1.32 -5.29
C TYR A 155 -6.94 0.53 -4.03
N THR A 156 -6.74 1.21 -2.89
CA THR A 156 -6.46 0.54 -1.61
C THR A 156 -7.60 -0.38 -1.19
N ARG A 157 -8.87 -0.02 -1.44
CA ARG A 157 -10.01 -0.91 -1.18
C ARG A 157 -9.96 -2.17 -2.03
N ASP A 158 -9.60 -2.07 -3.31
CA ASP A 158 -9.42 -3.26 -4.17
C ASP A 158 -8.26 -4.13 -3.69
N VAL A 159 -7.17 -3.52 -3.22
CA VAL A 159 -6.05 -4.24 -2.59
C VAL A 159 -6.52 -4.97 -1.33
N MET A 160 -7.36 -4.36 -0.50
CA MET A 160 -7.89 -4.97 0.72
C MET A 160 -8.95 -6.05 0.45
N LYS A 161 -9.70 -5.94 -0.65
CA LYS A 161 -10.53 -7.03 -1.17
C LYS A 161 -9.69 -8.23 -1.59
N ASN A 162 -8.66 -8.00 -2.40
CA ASN A 162 -7.69 -9.04 -2.78
C ASN A 162 -7.01 -9.64 -1.53
N TYR A 163 -6.75 -8.84 -0.49
CA TYR A 163 -6.19 -9.30 0.77
C TYR A 163 -7.13 -10.28 1.50
N ALA A 164 -8.42 -9.98 1.59
CA ALA A 164 -9.41 -10.86 2.22
C ALA A 164 -9.57 -12.17 1.43
N GLU A 165 -9.78 -12.07 0.11
CA GLU A 165 -10.01 -13.22 -0.76
C GLU A 165 -8.82 -14.19 -0.77
N ASN A 166 -7.59 -13.68 -0.63
CA ASN A 166 -6.36 -14.48 -0.65
C ASN A 166 -6.25 -15.48 0.52
N PHE A 167 -6.99 -15.29 1.61
CA PHE A 167 -7.03 -16.27 2.69
C PHE A 167 -7.83 -17.53 2.33
N ASP A 168 -8.74 -17.44 1.35
CA ASP A 168 -9.64 -18.53 0.91
C ASP A 168 -10.39 -19.22 2.07
N ARG A 169 -10.79 -18.44 3.07
CA ARG A 169 -11.42 -18.95 4.31
C ARG A 169 -12.91 -18.72 4.34
N ASN A 170 -13.59 -19.62 5.05
CA ASN A 170 -14.99 -19.45 5.40
C ASN A 170 -15.13 -18.72 6.74
N VAL A 171 -16.04 -17.75 6.78
CA VAL A 171 -16.48 -16.98 7.96
C VAL A 171 -17.97 -17.20 8.17
N TYR A 172 -18.49 -16.91 9.36
CA TYR A 172 -19.92 -17.05 9.64
C TYR A 172 -20.73 -15.97 8.93
N THR A 173 -21.87 -16.34 8.36
CA THR A 173 -22.75 -15.41 7.64
C THR A 173 -23.35 -14.37 8.57
N ASN A 174 -23.89 -14.83 9.70
CA ASN A 174 -24.54 -14.00 10.71
C ASN A 174 -23.83 -14.14 12.06
N PRO A 175 -22.66 -13.50 12.25
CA PRO A 175 -21.85 -13.74 13.43
C PRO A 175 -22.49 -13.23 14.74
N GLU A 176 -23.49 -12.35 14.67
CA GLU A 176 -24.29 -11.92 15.82
C GLU A 176 -25.25 -13.01 16.33
N LYS A 177 -25.61 -13.98 15.47
CA LYS A 177 -26.51 -15.10 15.82
C LYS A 177 -25.75 -16.37 16.20
N LEU A 178 -24.47 -16.26 16.55
CA LEU A 178 -23.68 -17.43 16.95
C LEU A 178 -24.10 -17.94 18.34
N PRO A 179 -24.05 -19.28 18.56
CA PRO A 179 -24.37 -19.86 19.85
C PRO A 179 -23.35 -19.43 20.92
N THR A 180 -23.85 -19.28 22.14
CA THR A 180 -23.04 -19.17 23.35
C THR A 180 -22.29 -20.48 23.63
N GLN A 181 -21.36 -20.45 24.59
CA GLN A 181 -20.61 -21.67 24.95
C GLN A 181 -21.51 -22.77 25.53
N LYS A 182 -22.61 -22.41 26.19
CA LYS A 182 -23.57 -23.38 26.74
C LYS A 182 -24.39 -24.02 25.62
N GLU A 183 -24.98 -23.19 24.75
CA GLU A 183 -25.75 -23.64 23.59
C GLU A 183 -24.88 -24.47 22.64
N GLU A 184 -23.62 -24.09 22.42
CA GLU A 184 -22.69 -24.86 21.59
C GLU A 184 -22.42 -26.27 22.15
N LYS A 185 -22.35 -26.42 23.49
CA LYS A 185 -22.23 -27.74 24.12
C LYS A 185 -23.50 -28.57 23.93
N GLU A 186 -24.66 -27.94 24.09
CA GLU A 186 -25.97 -28.58 23.88
C GLU A 186 -26.15 -29.06 22.44
N ILE A 187 -25.89 -28.19 21.46
CA ILE A 187 -25.91 -28.51 20.03
C ILE A 187 -24.98 -29.68 19.72
N ASN A 188 -23.74 -29.65 20.23
CA ASN A 188 -22.76 -30.71 19.99
C ASN A 188 -23.15 -32.04 20.67
N GLN A 189 -23.77 -32.01 21.85
CA GLN A 189 -24.26 -33.20 22.54
C GLN A 189 -25.45 -33.82 21.82
N PHE A 190 -26.42 -32.99 21.40
CA PHE A 190 -27.57 -33.41 20.61
C PHE A 190 -27.11 -34.12 19.32
N ALA A 191 -26.27 -33.47 18.51
CA ALA A 191 -25.81 -34.05 17.25
C ALA A 191 -25.07 -35.39 17.43
N LYS A 192 -24.26 -35.52 18.49
CA LYS A 192 -23.58 -36.80 18.80
C LYS A 192 -24.54 -37.91 19.21
N ASN A 193 -25.56 -37.57 20.01
CA ASN A 193 -26.56 -38.54 20.45
C ASN A 193 -27.40 -39.02 19.27
N GLU A 194 -27.82 -38.11 18.38
CA GLU A 194 -28.56 -38.45 17.17
C GLU A 194 -27.77 -39.34 16.21
N LEU A 195 -26.50 -39.05 15.96
CA LEU A 195 -25.65 -39.93 15.15
C LEU A 195 -25.50 -41.32 15.75
N LYS A 196 -25.36 -41.39 17.08
CA LYS A 196 -25.29 -42.67 17.80
C LYS A 196 -26.61 -43.45 17.68
N ASN A 197 -27.75 -42.78 17.79
CA ASN A 197 -29.08 -43.38 17.62
C ASN A 197 -29.27 -43.89 16.19
N GLN A 198 -28.72 -43.21 15.19
CA GLN A 198 -28.72 -43.63 13.79
C GLN A 198 -27.67 -44.72 13.47
N GLY A 199 -26.88 -45.16 14.45
CA GLY A 199 -25.85 -46.18 14.28
C GLY A 199 -24.63 -45.72 13.47
N ILE A 200 -24.40 -44.40 13.34
CA ILE A 200 -23.31 -43.83 12.55
C ILE A 200 -22.11 -43.59 13.46
N SER A 201 -21.03 -44.34 13.24
CA SER A 201 -19.82 -44.20 14.03
C SER A 201 -18.92 -43.06 13.52
N PRO A 202 -18.04 -42.49 14.36
CA PRO A 202 -17.07 -41.47 13.95
C PRO A 202 -16.14 -41.88 12.80
N GLU A 203 -15.96 -43.17 12.58
CA GLU A 203 -15.16 -43.75 11.50
C GLU A 203 -15.90 -43.80 10.15
N ASP A 204 -17.23 -43.62 10.13
CA ASP A 204 -18.01 -43.57 8.88
C ASP A 204 -17.64 -42.30 8.08
N SER A 205 -17.40 -42.47 6.78
CA SER A 205 -17.08 -41.37 5.87
C SER A 205 -18.15 -40.27 5.85
N ARG A 206 -19.42 -40.60 6.18
CA ARG A 206 -20.54 -39.67 6.19
C ARG A 206 -20.73 -38.95 7.53
N TYR A 207 -20.00 -39.36 8.57
CA TYR A 207 -20.17 -38.82 9.92
C TYR A 207 -19.99 -37.31 9.95
N ALA A 208 -18.94 -36.79 9.30
CA ALA A 208 -18.61 -35.36 9.35
C ALA A 208 -19.70 -34.47 8.71
N GLU A 209 -20.29 -34.94 7.61
CA GLU A 209 -21.36 -34.22 6.90
C GLU A 209 -22.65 -34.21 7.73
N LYS A 210 -23.13 -35.38 8.14
CA LYS A 210 -24.33 -35.50 8.98
C LYS A 210 -24.18 -34.82 10.34
N TYR A 211 -22.99 -34.86 10.93
CA TYR A 211 -22.71 -34.12 12.18
C TYR A 211 -22.88 -32.62 11.99
N GLN A 212 -22.47 -32.08 10.84
CA GLN A 212 -22.64 -30.66 10.55
C GLN A 212 -24.11 -30.32 10.30
N GLU A 213 -24.85 -31.14 9.55
CA GLU A 213 -26.29 -30.96 9.31
C GLU A 213 -27.10 -30.92 10.62
N LEU A 214 -26.91 -31.91 11.50
CA LEU A 214 -27.60 -31.98 12.79
C LEU A 214 -27.26 -30.80 13.71
N ARG A 215 -26.03 -30.27 13.62
CA ARG A 215 -25.65 -29.07 14.36
C ARG A 215 -26.36 -27.84 13.84
N GLU A 216 -26.48 -27.71 12.53
CA GLU A 216 -27.18 -26.60 11.88
C GLU A 216 -28.69 -26.64 12.16
N GLU A 217 -29.30 -27.83 12.10
CA GLU A 217 -30.70 -28.05 12.48
C GLU A 217 -30.94 -27.62 13.94
N LYS A 218 -30.16 -28.16 14.88
CA LYS A 218 -30.32 -27.80 16.29
C LYS A 218 -30.01 -26.34 16.59
N ALA A 219 -29.04 -25.75 15.90
CA ALA A 219 -28.76 -24.33 16.02
C ALA A 219 -29.96 -23.49 15.56
N THR A 220 -30.59 -23.88 14.45
CA THR A 220 -31.77 -23.20 13.90
C THR A 220 -32.96 -23.27 14.86
N GLU A 221 -33.19 -24.42 15.49
CA GLU A 221 -34.21 -24.58 16.55
C GLU A 221 -33.99 -23.61 17.72
N LEU A 222 -32.74 -23.35 18.09
CA LEU A 222 -32.36 -22.41 19.15
C LEU A 222 -32.29 -20.94 18.66
N GLY A 223 -32.73 -20.66 17.42
CA GLY A 223 -32.67 -19.32 16.81
C GLY A 223 -31.25 -18.84 16.50
N LYS A 224 -30.29 -19.76 16.39
CA LYS A 224 -28.87 -19.50 16.07
C LYS A 224 -28.57 -19.83 14.62
N ASP A 225 -27.48 -19.28 14.12
CA ASP A 225 -27.03 -19.49 12.74
C ASP A 225 -25.55 -19.91 12.70
N LEU A 226 -25.29 -21.08 12.11
CA LEU A 226 -23.95 -21.64 11.90
C LEU A 226 -23.53 -21.61 10.43
N SER A 227 -24.37 -21.06 9.54
CA SER A 227 -24.06 -20.94 8.12
C SER A 227 -22.78 -20.15 7.90
N VAL A 228 -22.04 -20.55 6.87
CA VAL A 228 -20.75 -19.95 6.53
C VAL A 228 -20.74 -19.46 5.10
N ARG A 229 -19.99 -18.38 4.86
CA ARG A 229 -19.71 -17.82 3.55
C ARG A 229 -18.21 -17.62 3.35
N LYS A 230 -17.78 -17.37 2.12
CA LYS A 230 -16.40 -16.94 1.86
C LYS A 230 -16.16 -15.56 2.47
N MET A 231 -14.96 -15.40 3.01
CA MET A 231 -14.48 -14.14 3.58
C MET A 231 -14.39 -13.06 2.49
N ASN A 232 -14.75 -11.84 2.84
CA ASN A 232 -14.62 -10.66 1.98
C ASN A 232 -13.98 -9.49 2.77
N GLU A 233 -13.84 -8.35 2.11
CA GLU A 233 -13.24 -7.14 2.67
C GLU A 233 -13.91 -6.64 3.96
N ASN A 234 -15.22 -6.89 4.15
CA ASN A 234 -15.97 -6.42 5.32
C ASN A 234 -15.66 -7.23 6.58
N ASP A 235 -15.04 -8.40 6.41
CA ASP A 235 -14.54 -9.23 7.50
C ASP A 235 -13.16 -8.78 7.99
N LEU A 236 -12.61 -7.68 7.46
CA LEU A 236 -11.35 -7.09 7.89
C LEU A 236 -11.61 -5.88 8.78
N VAL A 237 -10.76 -5.69 9.80
CA VAL A 237 -10.64 -4.41 10.52
C VAL A 237 -9.35 -3.75 10.06
N TRP A 238 -9.44 -2.70 9.25
CA TRP A 238 -8.28 -1.99 8.74
C TRP A 238 -8.56 -0.49 8.61
N PHE A 239 -7.49 0.29 8.69
CA PHE A 239 -7.50 1.74 8.48
C PHE A 239 -6.30 2.12 7.64
N ALA A 240 -6.44 3.15 6.81
CA ALA A 240 -5.35 3.61 5.99
C ALA A 240 -5.28 5.12 5.89
N LYS A 241 -4.10 5.62 5.53
CA LYS A 241 -3.83 7.03 5.26
C LYS A 241 -2.96 7.16 4.02
N VAL A 242 -3.28 8.13 3.18
CA VAL A 242 -2.50 8.47 1.99
C VAL A 242 -1.49 9.56 2.35
N GLU A 243 -0.26 9.38 1.92
CA GLU A 243 0.86 10.31 2.13
C GLU A 243 1.47 10.71 0.79
N GLU A 244 1.88 11.98 0.68
CA GLU A 244 2.37 12.58 -0.58
C GLU A 244 3.88 12.76 -0.59
N LYS A 245 4.45 12.97 0.60
CA LYS A 245 5.85 13.32 0.83
C LYS A 245 6.53 12.13 1.51
N ARG A 246 7.84 11.97 1.26
CA ARG A 246 8.68 11.02 2.00
C ARG A 246 9.98 11.69 2.35
N THR A 247 10.50 11.38 3.53
CA THR A 247 11.83 11.84 3.96
C THR A 247 12.82 10.68 3.99
N TYR A 248 14.11 11.02 3.86
CA TYR A 248 15.20 10.07 4.07
C TYR A 248 15.39 9.82 5.57
N LYS A 249 15.26 8.56 5.99
CA LYS A 249 15.39 8.16 7.39
C LYS A 249 16.86 7.96 7.78
N GLY A 250 17.22 8.16 9.04
CA GLY A 250 18.59 8.01 9.52
C GLY A 250 19.19 6.61 9.35
N ASN A 251 18.33 5.59 9.21
CA ASN A 251 18.68 4.20 8.96
C ASN A 251 18.64 3.80 7.47
N ASP A 252 18.33 4.72 6.55
CA ASP A 252 18.39 4.45 5.11
C ASP A 252 19.83 4.17 4.68
N ASN A 253 20.03 3.16 3.82
CA ASN A 253 21.36 2.73 3.39
C ASN A 253 22.19 3.87 2.77
N TRP A 254 21.55 4.74 1.97
CA TRP A 254 22.22 5.88 1.35
C TRP A 254 22.60 6.96 2.37
N VAL A 255 21.75 7.20 3.37
CA VAL A 255 22.04 8.13 4.47
C VAL A 255 23.22 7.61 5.31
N ILE A 256 23.20 6.33 5.68
CA ILE A 256 24.30 5.70 6.43
C ILE A 256 25.60 5.74 5.63
N ALA A 257 25.56 5.43 4.33
CA ALA A 257 26.73 5.47 3.46
C ALA A 257 27.29 6.90 3.34
N ASN A 258 26.44 7.88 3.08
CA ASN A 258 26.83 9.29 3.03
C ASN A 258 27.36 9.78 4.37
N ARG A 259 26.77 9.39 5.50
CA ARG A 259 27.26 9.74 6.84
C ARG A 259 28.69 9.23 7.07
N LYS A 260 28.99 8.01 6.62
CA LYS A 260 30.36 7.45 6.66
C LYS A 260 31.34 8.22 5.76
N ILE A 261 30.93 8.51 4.53
CA ILE A 261 31.74 9.29 3.58
C ILE A 261 32.00 10.70 4.13
N GLN A 262 30.98 11.37 4.66
CA GLN A 262 31.08 12.70 5.24
C GLN A 262 32.00 12.71 6.47
N LYS A 263 31.90 11.71 7.35
CA LYS A 263 32.82 11.57 8.48
C LYS A 263 34.28 11.46 8.02
N ARG A 264 34.54 10.65 6.99
CA ARG A 264 35.88 10.51 6.40
C ARG A 264 36.39 11.81 5.79
N ILE A 265 35.52 12.54 5.08
CA ILE A 265 35.85 13.87 4.54
C ILE A 265 36.21 14.84 5.68
N SER A 266 35.45 14.84 6.79
CA SER A 266 35.73 15.68 7.95
C SER A 266 37.06 15.33 8.62
N GLU A 267 37.36 14.04 8.80
CA GLU A 267 38.64 13.56 9.35
C GLU A 267 39.83 13.98 8.48
N LEU A 268 39.71 13.85 7.16
CA LEU A 268 40.73 14.26 6.20
C LEU A 268 40.86 15.79 6.06
N GLY A 269 39.80 16.53 6.37
CA GLY A 269 39.76 17.99 6.26
C GLY A 269 40.76 18.73 7.16
N TYR A 270 41.23 18.08 8.23
CA TYR A 270 42.28 18.60 9.11
C TYR A 270 43.70 18.35 8.57
N SER A 271 43.86 17.56 7.52
CA SER A 271 45.17 17.24 6.93
C SER A 271 45.57 18.26 5.88
N THR A 272 46.84 18.66 5.88
CA THR A 272 47.43 19.55 4.86
C THR A 272 48.02 18.79 3.66
N ARG A 273 47.99 17.45 3.68
CA ARG A 273 48.59 16.62 2.64
C ARG A 273 47.81 16.71 1.33
N GLU A 274 48.52 16.70 0.21
CA GLU A 274 47.93 16.84 -1.12
C GLU A 274 47.15 15.60 -1.58
N ASP A 275 47.58 14.41 -1.13
CA ASP A 275 46.85 13.16 -1.34
C ASP A 275 45.50 13.14 -0.60
N ALA A 276 45.45 13.70 0.61
CA ALA A 276 44.21 13.88 1.37
C ALA A 276 43.22 14.80 0.63
N LYS A 277 43.69 15.86 -0.03
CA LYS A 277 42.83 16.73 -0.86
C LYS A 277 42.22 15.96 -2.03
N LYS A 278 43.00 15.12 -2.70
CA LYS A 278 42.53 14.27 -3.81
C LYS A 278 41.53 13.21 -3.33
N GLU A 279 41.79 12.55 -2.20
CA GLU A 279 40.87 11.59 -1.58
C GLU A 279 39.53 12.27 -1.21
N ILE A 280 39.56 13.49 -0.67
CA ILE A 280 38.35 14.27 -0.39
C ILE A 280 37.54 14.53 -1.67
N GLU A 281 38.19 14.86 -2.78
CA GLU A 281 37.50 15.11 -4.05
C GLU A 281 36.80 13.85 -4.58
N ASP A 282 37.49 12.71 -4.54
CA ASP A 282 36.93 11.42 -4.94
C ASP A 282 35.77 10.99 -4.03
N LEU A 283 35.92 11.19 -2.71
CA LEU A 283 34.86 10.94 -1.74
C LEU A 283 33.64 11.83 -1.98
N LYS A 284 33.82 13.12 -2.30
CA LYS A 284 32.72 14.03 -2.65
C LYS A 284 31.97 13.57 -3.91
N LYS A 285 32.67 13.02 -4.91
CA LYS A 285 32.06 12.44 -6.12
C LYS A 285 31.27 11.15 -5.81
N SER A 286 31.71 10.38 -4.80
CA SER A 286 31.06 9.14 -4.38
C SER A 286 29.79 9.32 -3.53
N LEU A 287 29.47 10.55 -3.12
CA LEU A 287 28.26 10.84 -2.33
C LEU A 287 27.00 10.49 -3.12
N PHE A 288 26.11 9.73 -2.50
CA PHE A 288 24.81 9.40 -3.06
C PHE A 288 23.93 10.66 -3.12
N LYS A 289 23.38 10.93 -4.31
CA LYS A 289 22.50 12.06 -4.57
C LYS A 289 21.10 11.57 -4.90
N ASP A 290 20.11 12.35 -4.49
CA ASP A 290 18.73 12.12 -4.86
C ASP A 290 18.58 12.31 -6.38
N ARG A 291 17.91 11.37 -7.04
CA ARG A 291 17.89 11.30 -8.51
C ARG A 291 17.13 12.45 -9.16
N VAL A 292 16.16 13.02 -8.46
CA VAL A 292 15.30 14.08 -8.99
C VAL A 292 15.89 15.45 -8.66
N THR A 293 16.26 15.67 -7.39
CA THR A 293 16.77 16.97 -6.94
C THR A 293 18.27 17.16 -7.21
N GLY A 294 19.03 16.08 -7.43
CA GLY A 294 20.48 16.12 -7.58
C GLY A 294 21.25 16.47 -6.29
N LYS A 295 20.54 16.69 -5.18
CA LYS A 295 21.14 17.07 -3.88
C LYS A 295 21.67 15.84 -3.15
N VAL A 296 22.73 16.02 -2.35
CA VAL A 296 23.31 14.95 -1.53
C VAL A 296 22.31 14.49 -0.49
N ILE A 297 22.05 13.19 -0.44
CA ILE A 297 21.08 12.58 0.46
C ILE A 297 21.54 12.74 1.91
N ARG A 298 20.64 13.27 2.75
CA ARG A 298 20.85 13.47 4.19
C ARG A 298 19.60 13.05 4.96
N GLU A 299 19.78 12.75 6.23
CA GLU A 299 18.67 12.47 7.14
C GLU A 299 17.71 13.66 7.23
N GLY A 300 16.40 13.40 7.22
CA GLY A 300 15.35 14.41 7.26
C GLY A 300 15.10 15.14 5.93
N MET A 301 15.95 14.95 4.92
CA MET A 301 15.74 15.55 3.60
C MET A 301 14.52 14.93 2.92
N GLN A 302 13.63 15.76 2.35
CA GLN A 302 12.53 15.30 1.51
C GLN A 302 13.06 14.65 0.22
N LYS A 303 12.47 13.51 -0.14
CA LYS A 303 12.74 12.80 -1.38
C LYS A 303 12.13 13.57 -2.55
N GLY A 304 12.87 13.66 -3.65
CA GLY A 304 12.38 14.38 -4.82
C GLY A 304 11.31 13.63 -5.60
N GLY A 305 10.53 14.39 -6.38
CA GLY A 305 9.42 13.87 -7.19
C GLY A 305 8.17 13.56 -6.37
N GLN A 306 7.11 13.11 -7.06
CA GLN A 306 5.87 12.71 -6.39
C GLN A 306 6.09 11.40 -5.61
N GLN A 307 5.83 11.42 -4.31
CA GLN A 307 6.07 10.29 -3.40
C GLN A 307 4.76 9.72 -2.84
N TYR A 308 3.69 9.76 -3.64
CA TYR A 308 2.39 9.20 -3.27
C TYR A 308 2.50 7.75 -2.81
N HIS A 309 1.96 7.46 -1.63
CA HIS A 309 1.89 6.13 -1.08
C HIS A 309 0.79 6.03 -0.03
N VAL A 310 0.41 4.80 0.30
CA VAL A 310 -0.63 4.52 1.28
C VAL A 310 -0.07 3.63 2.38
N HIS A 311 -0.29 4.04 3.62
CA HIS A 311 -0.04 3.23 4.80
C HIS A 311 -1.36 2.63 5.28
N VAL A 312 -1.45 1.30 5.24
CA VAL A 312 -2.61 0.55 5.71
C VAL A 312 -2.20 -0.19 6.99
N ILE A 313 -3.02 -0.10 8.03
CA ILE A 313 -2.91 -0.87 9.26
C ILE A 313 -4.09 -1.83 9.31
N VAL A 314 -3.81 -3.13 9.36
CA VAL A 314 -4.81 -4.19 9.41
C VAL A 314 -4.68 -4.99 10.69
N SER A 315 -5.79 -5.18 11.39
CA SER A 315 -5.85 -6.02 12.59
C SER A 315 -5.44 -7.45 12.26
N ARG A 316 -4.85 -8.14 13.23
CA ARG A 316 -4.50 -9.56 13.09
C ARG A 316 -5.72 -10.47 12.98
N TYR A 317 -6.87 -10.04 13.47
CA TYR A 317 -8.06 -10.87 13.54
C TYR A 317 -9.13 -10.37 12.58
N ASP A 318 -9.98 -11.27 12.09
CA ASP A 318 -11.19 -10.91 11.35
C ASP A 318 -12.16 -10.10 12.21
N ASN A 319 -13.11 -9.43 11.56
CA ASN A 319 -14.10 -8.56 12.17
C ASN A 319 -15.29 -9.36 12.75
N CYS A 320 -15.03 -10.51 13.36
CA CYS A 320 -16.09 -11.27 14.02
C CYS A 320 -16.43 -10.61 15.39
N PRO A 321 -17.68 -10.19 15.64
CA PRO A 321 -18.10 -9.64 16.93
C PRO A 321 -17.78 -10.56 18.11
N ASN A 322 -17.95 -11.87 17.92
CA ASN A 322 -17.66 -12.87 18.93
C ASN A 322 -16.16 -13.22 19.00
N LYS A 323 -15.48 -12.73 20.04
CA LYS A 323 -14.03 -12.94 20.28
C LYS A 323 -13.57 -14.40 20.29
N ARG A 324 -14.46 -15.35 20.63
CA ARG A 324 -14.15 -16.80 20.61
C ARG A 324 -13.98 -17.31 19.18
N HIS A 325 -14.75 -16.74 18.24
CA HIS A 325 -14.78 -17.17 16.85
C HIS A 325 -13.84 -16.38 15.94
N ARG A 326 -13.26 -15.28 16.42
CA ARG A 326 -12.23 -14.52 15.70
C ARG A 326 -11.10 -15.42 15.21
N LYS A 327 -10.75 -15.30 13.92
CA LYS A 327 -9.69 -16.04 13.24
C LYS A 327 -8.54 -15.10 12.88
N SER A 328 -7.31 -15.61 12.99
CA SER A 328 -6.12 -14.81 12.67
C SER A 328 -5.86 -14.75 11.16
N ILE A 329 -5.71 -13.55 10.64
CA ILE A 329 -5.50 -13.19 9.22
C ILE A 329 -4.10 -12.59 9.02
N SER A 330 -3.07 -13.38 9.32
CA SER A 330 -1.68 -12.96 9.16
C SER A 330 -1.20 -13.10 7.71
N PRO A 331 -0.76 -12.02 7.04
CA PRO A 331 -0.20 -12.07 5.68
C PRO A 331 1.23 -12.63 5.69
N LEU A 332 1.79 -12.80 6.89
CA LEU A 332 3.10 -13.39 7.08
C LEU A 332 3.05 -14.90 7.36
N SER A 333 1.86 -15.50 7.41
CA SER A 333 1.72 -16.95 7.52
C SER A 333 2.22 -17.63 6.24
N ASN A 334 3.01 -18.69 6.38
CA ASN A 334 3.43 -19.48 5.21
C ASN A 334 2.21 -20.20 4.65
N HIS A 335 1.98 -20.03 3.34
CA HIS A 335 1.00 -20.83 2.61
C HIS A 335 1.40 -22.30 2.67
N ARG A 336 0.59 -23.12 3.34
CA ARG A 336 0.74 -24.58 3.43
C ARG A 336 -0.48 -25.21 2.77
N SER A 337 -0.25 -26.09 1.80
CA SER A 337 -1.25 -27.06 1.37
C SER A 337 -1.43 -28.07 2.51
N GLY A 338 -2.54 -27.97 3.24
CA GLY A 338 -2.93 -28.93 4.25
C GLY A 338 -4.04 -29.83 3.74
N THR A 339 -4.03 -31.11 4.11
CA THR A 339 -5.17 -32.00 3.90
C THR A 339 -5.90 -32.09 5.23
N VAL A 340 -7.13 -31.57 5.29
CA VAL A 340 -8.01 -31.76 6.45
C VAL A 340 -9.26 -32.47 5.93
N ALA A 341 -9.55 -33.67 6.46
CA ALA A 341 -10.72 -34.47 6.10
C ALA A 341 -10.89 -34.69 4.58
N ASN A 342 -9.85 -35.21 3.90
CA ASN A 342 -9.83 -35.48 2.45
C ASN A 342 -10.11 -34.28 1.51
N LYS A 343 -10.17 -33.05 2.04
CA LYS A 343 -10.16 -31.82 1.24
C LYS A 343 -8.79 -31.16 1.35
N ASN A 344 -8.20 -30.83 0.20
CA ASN A 344 -7.02 -29.97 0.13
C ASN A 344 -7.46 -28.56 0.46
N ILE A 345 -7.23 -28.11 1.70
CA ILE A 345 -7.49 -26.74 2.11
C ILE A 345 -6.14 -26.02 2.13
N ALA A 346 -5.98 -25.06 1.24
CA ALA A 346 -4.88 -24.12 1.28
C ALA A 346 -5.01 -23.29 2.57
N VAL A 347 -4.11 -23.51 3.55
CA VAL A 347 -4.09 -22.73 4.78
C VAL A 347 -2.93 -21.74 4.70
N GLY A 348 -3.25 -20.44 4.68
CA GLY A 348 -2.25 -19.38 4.79
C GLY A 348 -2.57 -18.19 3.91
N PHE A 349 -1.54 -17.46 3.49
CA PHE A 349 -1.64 -16.30 2.61
C PHE A 349 -0.62 -16.46 1.47
N ASN A 350 -1.10 -16.48 0.23
CA ASN A 350 -0.29 -16.59 -0.96
C ASN A 350 0.16 -15.19 -1.43
N ARG A 351 1.32 -14.75 -0.93
CA ARG A 351 1.88 -13.42 -1.22
C ARG A 351 2.11 -13.19 -2.72
N ASP A 352 2.60 -14.19 -3.44
CA ASP A 352 2.89 -14.06 -4.87
C ASP A 352 1.59 -13.81 -5.66
N GLU A 353 0.53 -14.54 -5.33
CA GLU A 353 -0.80 -14.33 -5.93
C GLU A 353 -1.41 -12.99 -5.53
N PHE A 354 -1.28 -12.60 -4.26
CA PHE A 354 -1.75 -11.32 -3.78
C PHE A 354 -1.11 -10.14 -4.54
N PHE A 355 0.21 -10.17 -4.73
CA PHE A 355 0.92 -9.13 -5.49
C PHE A 355 0.48 -9.09 -6.96
N LYS A 356 0.28 -10.24 -7.60
CA LYS A 356 -0.23 -10.31 -8.98
C LYS A 356 -1.64 -9.74 -9.10
N LYS A 357 -2.56 -10.17 -8.23
CA LYS A 357 -3.95 -9.67 -8.21
C LYS A 357 -3.99 -8.17 -7.94
N SER A 358 -3.14 -7.67 -7.05
CA SER A 358 -3.05 -6.24 -6.77
C SER A 358 -2.59 -5.43 -8.00
N GLU A 359 -1.55 -5.89 -8.72
CA GLU A 359 -1.15 -5.27 -9.99
C GLU A 359 -2.26 -5.32 -11.03
N GLN A 360 -2.94 -6.46 -11.17
CA GLN A 360 -4.07 -6.61 -12.11
C GLN A 360 -5.22 -5.68 -11.76
N SER A 361 -5.57 -5.53 -10.48
CA SER A 361 -6.60 -4.59 -10.05
C SER A 361 -6.22 -3.16 -10.38
N PHE A 362 -4.96 -2.75 -10.22
CA PHE A 362 -4.50 -1.43 -10.66
C PHE A 362 -4.65 -1.26 -12.17
N ASP A 363 -4.16 -2.24 -12.93
CA ASP A 363 -4.13 -2.21 -14.39
C ASP A 363 -5.55 -2.17 -14.96
N GLN A 364 -6.49 -2.92 -14.38
CA GLN A 364 -7.91 -2.90 -14.77
C GLN A 364 -8.60 -1.60 -14.37
N LYS A 365 -8.40 -1.16 -13.12
CA LYS A 365 -9.09 0.02 -12.55
C LYS A 365 -8.73 1.29 -13.30
N PHE A 366 -7.45 1.47 -13.61
CA PHE A 366 -6.95 2.68 -14.26
C PHE A 366 -6.62 2.46 -15.74
N GLN A 367 -6.83 1.27 -16.29
CA GLN A 367 -6.48 0.91 -17.67
C GLN A 367 -4.98 1.12 -17.96
N PHE A 368 -4.13 0.82 -16.98
CA PHE A 368 -2.70 1.00 -17.08
C PHE A 368 -2.04 -0.14 -17.85
N GLN A 369 -1.31 0.20 -18.92
CA GLN A 369 -0.54 -0.77 -19.70
C GLN A 369 0.84 -1.02 -19.07
N ARG A 370 0.88 -1.99 -18.17
CA ARG A 370 2.08 -2.31 -17.40
C ARG A 370 3.20 -2.89 -18.26
N THR A 371 4.34 -2.19 -18.30
CA THR A 371 5.56 -2.67 -18.95
C THR A 371 6.34 -3.66 -18.07
N ARG A 372 6.43 -3.36 -16.76
CA ARG A 372 7.15 -4.14 -15.73
C ARG A 372 6.19 -4.70 -14.68
N SER A 373 6.07 -6.02 -14.65
CA SER A 373 5.23 -6.75 -13.68
C SER A 373 6.03 -7.46 -12.61
N TYR A 374 5.37 -7.74 -11.48
CA TYR A 374 5.85 -8.57 -10.40
C TYR A 374 6.35 -9.93 -10.91
N GLU A 375 5.62 -10.56 -11.83
CA GLU A 375 6.01 -11.82 -12.45
C GLU A 375 7.34 -11.72 -13.19
N LYS A 376 7.47 -10.74 -14.10
CA LYS A 376 8.70 -10.52 -14.86
C LYS A 376 9.88 -10.26 -13.93
N PHE A 377 9.67 -9.46 -12.87
CA PHE A 377 10.70 -9.20 -11.87
C PHE A 377 11.13 -10.45 -11.10
N ASN A 378 10.16 -11.25 -10.62
CA ASN A 378 10.44 -12.48 -9.90
C ASN A 378 11.13 -13.52 -10.78
N GLN A 379 10.73 -13.63 -12.05
CA GLN A 379 11.38 -14.49 -13.03
C GLN A 379 12.84 -14.07 -13.23
N GLN A 380 13.11 -12.80 -13.53
CA GLN A 380 14.49 -12.30 -13.66
C GLN A 380 15.32 -12.51 -12.40
N LYS A 381 14.72 -12.36 -11.21
CA LYS A 381 15.39 -12.63 -9.93
C LYS A 381 15.73 -14.11 -9.77
N LYS A 382 14.83 -15.02 -10.15
CA LYS A 382 15.09 -16.47 -10.15
C LYS A 382 16.20 -16.82 -11.14
N GLU A 383 16.15 -16.29 -12.35
CA GLU A 383 17.16 -16.48 -13.40
C GLU A 383 18.54 -15.96 -12.95
N ARG A 384 18.61 -14.76 -12.35
CA ARG A 384 19.85 -14.21 -11.76
C ARG A 384 20.40 -15.09 -10.64
N ARG A 385 19.54 -15.63 -9.76
CA ARG A 385 19.98 -16.54 -8.69
C ARG A 385 20.45 -17.89 -9.25
N ALA A 386 19.77 -18.41 -10.27
CA ALA A 386 20.15 -19.63 -10.96
C ALA A 386 21.50 -19.47 -11.66
N SER A 387 21.72 -18.35 -12.36
CA SER A 387 23.00 -18.06 -13.03
C SER A 387 24.14 -17.84 -12.03
N LEU A 388 23.91 -17.13 -10.92
CA LEU A 388 24.88 -17.00 -9.83
C LEU A 388 25.22 -18.35 -9.17
N SER A 389 24.22 -19.23 -9.00
CA SER A 389 24.40 -20.59 -8.49
C SER A 389 25.22 -21.47 -9.44
N ILE A 390 24.93 -21.40 -10.74
CA ILE A 390 25.68 -22.12 -11.78
C ILE A 390 27.13 -21.61 -11.84
N ASN A 391 27.34 -20.29 -11.79
CA ASN A 391 28.67 -19.70 -11.77
C ASN A 391 29.42 -20.06 -10.48
N ALA A 392 28.78 -20.06 -9.31
CA ALA A 392 29.40 -20.51 -8.07
C ALA A 392 29.81 -22.00 -8.14
N LYS A 393 28.98 -22.87 -8.73
CA LYS A 393 29.30 -24.29 -8.94
C LYS A 393 30.45 -24.48 -9.93
N LYS A 394 30.45 -23.76 -11.06
CA LYS A 394 31.54 -23.79 -12.06
C LYS A 394 32.85 -23.26 -11.47
N THR A 395 32.82 -22.17 -10.72
CA THR A 395 34.02 -21.62 -10.04
C THR A 395 34.56 -22.61 -9.01
N LYS A 396 33.70 -23.28 -8.24
CA LYS A 396 34.11 -24.30 -7.26
C LYS A 396 34.68 -25.57 -7.90
N ALA A 397 34.18 -25.94 -9.09
CA ALA A 397 34.74 -27.03 -9.90
C ALA A 397 36.10 -26.65 -10.50
N LYS A 398 36.24 -25.42 -11.02
CA LYS A 398 37.50 -24.89 -11.59
C LYS A 398 38.58 -24.70 -10.52
N LEU A 399 38.21 -24.31 -9.29
CA LEU A 399 39.11 -24.22 -8.14
C LEU A 399 39.56 -25.59 -7.60
N LYS A 400 38.82 -26.66 -7.90
CA LYS A 400 39.22 -28.05 -7.59
C LYS A 400 40.16 -28.63 -8.64
N SER A 401 40.07 -28.20 -9.91
CA SER A 401 40.93 -28.68 -10.99
C SER A 401 42.27 -27.94 -11.09
N VAL A 402 42.36 -26.73 -10.55
CA VAL A 402 43.62 -25.96 -10.48
C VAL A 402 44.17 -26.14 -9.07
N GLY A 403 45.26 -26.91 -8.94
CA GLY A 403 45.91 -27.21 -7.67
C GLY A 403 46.25 -25.97 -6.84
N LYS A 404 46.44 -26.20 -5.54
CA LYS A 404 46.50 -25.24 -4.40
C LYS A 404 47.54 -24.11 -4.47
N SER A 405 48.18 -23.82 -5.60
CA SER A 405 49.37 -22.95 -5.69
C SER A 405 49.20 -21.62 -6.46
N VAL A 406 48.03 -21.29 -7.04
CA VAL A 406 47.88 -20.03 -7.83
C VAL A 406 46.67 -19.17 -7.39
N ALA A 407 46.14 -19.40 -6.18
CA ALA A 407 44.90 -18.76 -5.73
C ALA A 407 45.04 -17.28 -5.26
N GLY A 408 46.25 -16.72 -5.25
CA GLY A 408 46.50 -15.41 -4.62
C GLY A 408 46.04 -14.17 -5.40
N ASN A 409 46.19 -14.12 -6.72
CA ASN A 409 46.27 -12.81 -7.40
C ASN A 409 45.26 -12.54 -8.55
N MET A 410 44.25 -13.37 -8.78
CA MET A 410 43.31 -13.18 -9.90
C MET A 410 41.84 -12.93 -9.53
N ALA A 411 41.52 -12.70 -8.25
CA ALA A 411 40.13 -12.52 -7.81
C ALA A 411 39.55 -11.10 -8.03
N ALA A 412 40.38 -10.09 -8.25
CA ALA A 412 39.96 -8.69 -8.39
C ALA A 412 39.50 -8.26 -9.81
N PRO A 413 40.17 -8.65 -10.92
CA PRO A 413 39.78 -8.16 -12.25
C PRO A 413 38.48 -8.80 -12.79
N VAL A 414 38.18 -10.04 -12.40
CA VAL A 414 37.03 -10.80 -12.94
C VAL A 414 35.67 -10.24 -12.45
N LYS A 415 35.61 -9.60 -11.29
CA LYS A 415 34.38 -8.94 -10.80
C LYS A 415 34.00 -7.71 -11.61
N GLN A 416 34.97 -6.95 -12.12
CA GLN A 416 34.71 -5.75 -12.91
C GLN A 416 34.27 -6.07 -14.35
N GLU A 417 34.77 -7.17 -14.92
CA GLU A 417 34.47 -7.58 -16.29
C GLU A 417 33.07 -8.19 -16.43
N VAL A 418 32.60 -8.92 -15.41
CA VAL A 418 31.22 -9.45 -15.34
C VAL A 418 30.17 -8.35 -15.15
N LEU A 419 30.56 -7.20 -14.55
CA LEU A 419 29.70 -6.02 -14.45
C LEU A 419 29.59 -5.26 -15.78
N LYS A 420 30.69 -5.16 -16.56
CA LYS A 420 30.73 -4.48 -17.86
C LYS A 420 29.95 -5.20 -18.96
N ASN A 421 29.87 -6.54 -18.94
CA ASN A 421 29.19 -7.33 -19.98
C ASN A 421 27.74 -7.73 -19.63
N SER A 422 27.09 -7.03 -18.69
CA SER A 422 25.72 -7.33 -18.25
C SER A 422 24.59 -6.80 -19.16
N GLY A 423 24.93 -6.40 -20.40
CA GLY A 423 23.94 -6.19 -21.48
C GLY A 423 22.87 -5.14 -21.18
N ILE A 424 23.27 -3.93 -20.79
CA ILE A 424 22.35 -2.79 -20.61
C ILE A 424 22.48 -1.78 -21.77
N GLN A 425 22.47 -2.27 -23.01
CA GLN A 425 22.35 -1.44 -24.21
C GLN A 425 21.54 -2.18 -25.27
N GLU A 426 20.22 -2.35 -25.08
CA GLU A 426 19.28 -2.67 -26.18
C GLU A 426 17.79 -2.63 -25.78
N LEU A 427 17.34 -1.60 -25.04
CA LEU A 427 15.88 -1.35 -24.86
C LEU A 427 15.49 0.10 -25.10
N SER A 428 16.24 0.80 -25.96
CA SER A 428 15.79 2.00 -26.67
C SER A 428 15.41 1.59 -28.08
N LYS A 429 14.19 1.08 -28.25
CA LYS A 429 13.39 1.10 -29.48
C LYS A 429 12.14 0.26 -29.22
N LEU A 430 11.05 0.95 -28.89
CA LEU A 430 9.71 0.68 -29.41
C LEU A 430 8.85 1.87 -28.96
N ASN A 431 8.85 2.89 -29.82
CA ASN A 431 7.76 3.86 -29.89
C ASN A 431 6.50 3.07 -30.21
N LEU A 432 5.45 3.23 -29.40
CA LEU A 432 4.07 2.93 -29.75
C LEU A 432 3.18 3.92 -28.98
N MET A 433 3.24 5.18 -29.43
CA MET A 433 2.10 6.08 -29.34
C MET A 433 1.27 5.86 -30.59
N ASN A 434 0.01 5.45 -30.40
CA ASN A 434 -1.18 5.81 -31.17
C ASN A 434 -2.22 4.70 -31.02
N GLY A 435 -3.33 5.01 -30.34
CA GLY A 435 -4.51 4.16 -30.37
C GLY A 435 -5.37 4.05 -29.11
N VAL A 436 -5.31 4.97 -28.14
CA VAL A 436 -6.27 4.99 -27.01
C VAL A 436 -7.07 6.27 -27.04
N SER A 437 -7.94 6.40 -28.04
CA SER A 437 -8.88 7.51 -28.18
C SER A 437 -10.13 7.07 -28.91
N ARG A 438 -10.85 6.12 -28.31
CA ARG A 438 -12.29 5.84 -28.42
C ARG A 438 -12.53 4.53 -27.66
N GLU A 439 -13.60 4.47 -26.88
CA GLU A 439 -14.05 3.27 -26.13
C GLU A 439 -13.47 3.05 -24.72
N LEU A 440 -13.38 4.09 -23.89
CA LEU A 440 -13.22 3.89 -22.45
C LEU A 440 -14.59 3.73 -21.77
N GLY A 441 -15.12 2.50 -21.83
CA GLY A 441 -16.43 2.07 -21.32
C GLY A 441 -16.55 1.89 -19.81
N PHE A 442 -15.69 2.53 -19.00
CA PHE A 442 -15.92 2.67 -17.56
C PHE A 442 -15.04 3.82 -17.04
N ARG A 443 -15.65 4.90 -16.52
CA ARG A 443 -14.96 5.94 -15.75
C ARG A 443 -15.41 5.82 -14.30
N ILE A 444 -14.46 5.79 -13.39
CA ILE A 444 -14.74 5.98 -11.96
C ILE A 444 -15.19 7.43 -11.80
N PRO A 445 -16.39 7.71 -11.26
CA PRO A 445 -16.80 9.07 -10.99
C PRO A 445 -15.97 9.62 -9.81
N LEU A 446 -14.94 10.40 -10.09
CA LEU A 446 -14.24 11.12 -9.04
C LEU A 446 -15.05 12.37 -8.68
N SER A 447 -15.11 12.69 -7.40
CA SER A 447 -15.85 13.86 -6.93
C SER A 447 -14.90 15.04 -6.81
N ILE A 448 -15.13 16.08 -7.62
CA ILE A 448 -14.53 17.39 -7.34
C ILE A 448 -15.41 18.08 -6.30
N PRO A 449 -14.85 18.60 -5.19
CA PRO A 449 -15.66 19.31 -4.21
C PRO A 449 -16.30 20.55 -4.84
N LYS A 450 -17.52 20.89 -4.41
CA LYS A 450 -18.32 21.97 -5.04
C LYS A 450 -17.75 23.37 -4.78
N SER A 451 -17.19 23.60 -3.59
CA SER A 451 -16.55 24.88 -3.19
C SER A 451 -15.38 25.24 -4.13
N PRO A 452 -14.46 24.30 -4.44
CA PRO A 452 -13.48 24.50 -5.48
C PRO A 452 -14.06 24.99 -6.81
N MET A 453 -15.07 24.32 -7.37
CA MET A 453 -15.61 24.71 -8.68
C MET A 453 -16.14 26.17 -8.69
N GLN A 454 -16.68 26.65 -7.55
CA GLN A 454 -17.07 28.04 -7.38
C GLN A 454 -15.87 29.01 -7.38
N MET A 455 -14.72 28.60 -6.86
CA MET A 455 -13.48 29.38 -6.88
C MET A 455 -12.89 29.48 -8.28
N VAL A 456 -12.87 28.38 -9.07
CA VAL A 456 -12.53 28.45 -10.52
C VAL A 456 -13.42 29.47 -11.19
N TYR A 457 -14.73 29.38 -10.98
CA TYR A 457 -15.68 30.31 -11.58
C TYR A 457 -15.40 31.77 -11.18
N LYS A 458 -15.05 32.05 -9.91
CA LYS A 458 -14.65 33.39 -9.44
C LYS A 458 -13.35 33.87 -10.09
N ILE A 459 -12.31 33.02 -10.15
CA ILE A 459 -11.01 33.35 -10.76
C ILE A 459 -11.17 33.55 -12.27
N THR A 460 -11.85 32.65 -12.97
CA THR A 460 -12.14 32.79 -14.41
C THR A 460 -12.96 34.02 -14.69
N ARG A 461 -13.97 34.34 -13.87
CA ARG A 461 -14.78 35.54 -14.05
C ARG A 461 -13.99 36.82 -13.74
N SER A 462 -13.10 36.80 -12.76
CA SER A 462 -12.19 37.90 -12.45
C SER A 462 -11.17 38.11 -13.56
N ALA A 463 -10.56 37.05 -14.09
CA ALA A 463 -9.63 37.10 -15.22
C ALA A 463 -10.32 37.57 -16.51
N VAL A 464 -11.51 37.03 -16.83
CA VAL A 464 -12.33 37.47 -17.98
C VAL A 464 -12.83 38.91 -17.80
N GLY A 465 -13.22 39.29 -16.58
CA GLY A 465 -13.60 40.67 -16.25
C GLY A 465 -12.44 41.66 -16.43
N LYS A 466 -11.23 41.30 -15.99
CA LYS A 466 -10.01 42.09 -16.22
C LYS A 466 -9.65 42.19 -17.71
N ILE A 467 -9.86 41.12 -18.49
CA ILE A 467 -9.66 41.14 -19.96
C ILE A 467 -10.72 42.03 -20.65
N LEU A 468 -11.96 42.03 -20.17
CA LEU A 468 -13.04 42.88 -20.71
C LEU A 468 -12.91 44.36 -20.31
N ASP A 469 -12.38 44.67 -19.12
CA ASP A 469 -12.13 46.04 -18.68
C ASP A 469 -10.92 46.65 -19.39
N VAL A 470 -9.90 45.85 -19.73
CA VAL A 470 -8.79 46.29 -20.60
C VAL A 470 -9.28 46.58 -22.03
N GLY A 471 -10.37 45.95 -22.48
CA GLY A 471 -11.01 46.22 -23.77
C GLY A 471 -11.96 47.42 -23.80
N LYS A 472 -12.31 47.99 -22.63
CA LYS A 472 -13.22 49.15 -22.52
C LYS A 472 -12.52 50.46 -22.12
N GLY A 473 -11.20 50.42 -21.96
CA GLY A 473 -10.36 51.60 -21.70
C GLY A 473 -9.64 52.10 -22.95
N TYR A 474 -10.39 52.58 -23.95
CA TYR A 474 -9.94 53.57 -24.93
C TYR A 474 -11.13 54.40 -25.42
#